data_AF-A0A7W7KHD3-F1
#
_entry.id   AF-A0A7W7KHD3-F1
#
_cell.length_a   1.000
_cell.length_b   1.000
_cell.length_c   1.000
_cell.angle_alpha   90.00
_cell.angle_beta   90.00
_cell.angle_gamma   90.00
#
_symmetry.space_group_name_H-M   'P 1'
#
loop_
_entity.id
_entity.type
_entity.pdbx_description
1 polymer ?
#
loop_
_entity_poly.entity_id
_entity_poly.type
_entity_poly.pdbx_seq_one_letter_code
_entity_poly.pdbx_strand_id
1 'polypeptide(L)' 'MVSRLAGELRSRLRKPAPEEGDLLAVRSVGAYGFVMNSNYNTRCRAAEVLADRSVAQASHRRKPPPELFAGVSLQPD' A
#
# COMPACT_ATOMS: atom_id res chain seq x y z
N MET A 1 -16.37 -2.97 -13.22
CA MET A 1 -14.96 -3.24 -13.61
C MET A 1 -14.07 -3.62 -12.41
N VAL A 2 -14.19 -2.99 -11.24
CA VAL A 2 -13.39 -3.33 -10.03
C VAL A 2 -13.75 -4.70 -9.40
N SER A 3 -15.02 -5.14 -9.40
CA SER A 3 -15.38 -6.44 -8.80
C SER A 3 -14.83 -7.65 -9.55
N ARG A 4 -14.59 -7.52 -10.87
CA ARG A 4 -14.08 -8.62 -11.69
C ARG A 4 -12.61 -8.93 -11.36
N LEU A 5 -11.81 -7.89 -11.12
CA LEU A 5 -10.40 -8.02 -10.71
C LEU A 5 -10.25 -8.59 -9.29
N ALA A 6 -11.14 -8.19 -8.37
CA ALA A 6 -11.15 -8.72 -7.00
C ALA A 6 -11.49 -10.22 -6.95
N GLY A 7 -12.43 -10.67 -7.80
CA GLY A 7 -12.76 -12.09 -7.94
C GLY A 7 -11.61 -12.92 -8.51
N GLU A 8 -10.88 -12.38 -9.49
CA GLU A 8 -9.72 -13.07 -10.09
C GLU A 8 -8.54 -13.18 -9.13
N LEU A 9 -8.31 -12.17 -8.27
CA LEU A 9 -7.25 -12.27 -7.27
C LEU A 9 -7.56 -13.37 -6.25
N ARG A 10 -8.82 -13.47 -5.79
CA ARG A 10 -9.27 -14.48 -4.81
C ARG A 10 -9.11 -15.91 -5.33
N SER A 11 -9.39 -16.16 -6.61
CA SER A 11 -9.24 -17.50 -7.18
C SER A 11 -7.79 -17.98 -7.27
N ARG A 12 -6.83 -17.04 -7.27
CA ARG A 12 -5.38 -17.32 -7.28
C ARG A 12 -4.77 -17.45 -5.89
N LEU A 13 -5.52 -17.20 -4.81
CA LEU A 13 -5.04 -17.38 -3.44
C LEU A 13 -5.07 -18.85 -3.03
N ARG A 14 -4.11 -19.26 -2.17
CA ARG A 14 -4.15 -20.59 -1.55
C ARG A 14 -5.39 -20.70 -0.67
N LYS A 15 -6.03 -21.87 -0.68
CA LYS A 15 -7.17 -22.19 0.19
C LYS A 15 -6.69 -22.40 1.65
N PRO A 16 -7.54 -22.10 2.65
CA PRO A 16 -8.90 -21.56 2.55
C PRO A 16 -8.92 -20.12 2.00
N ALA A 17 -10.05 -19.74 1.40
CA ALA A 17 -10.20 -18.36 0.91
C ALA A 17 -10.23 -17.41 2.10
N PRO A 18 -9.58 -16.24 2.02
CA PRO A 18 -9.61 -15.28 3.11
C PRO A 18 -10.99 -14.65 3.27
N GLU A 19 -11.29 -14.30 4.51
CA GLU A 19 -12.49 -13.59 4.91
C GLU A 19 -12.22 -12.08 5.08
N GLU A 20 -13.29 -11.31 5.25
CA GLU A 20 -13.14 -9.88 5.54
C GLU A 20 -12.45 -9.67 6.89
N GLY A 21 -11.42 -8.83 6.93
CA GLY A 21 -10.62 -8.59 8.13
C GLY A 21 -9.32 -9.39 8.18
N ASP A 22 -9.17 -10.44 7.36
CA ASP A 22 -7.92 -11.20 7.30
C ASP A 22 -6.75 -10.37 6.75
N LEU A 23 -5.57 -10.60 7.32
CA LEU A 23 -4.32 -10.02 6.82
C LEU A 23 -3.65 -10.96 5.83
N LEU A 24 -3.29 -10.42 4.66
CA LEU A 24 -2.61 -11.15 3.60
C LEU A 24 -1.20 -10.60 3.38
N ALA A 25 -0.25 -11.49 3.09
CA ALA A 25 1.11 -11.13 2.75
C ALA A 25 1.38 -11.37 1.25
N VAL A 26 1.75 -10.30 0.54
CA VAL A 26 2.28 -10.41 -0.83
C VAL A 26 3.80 -10.57 -0.74
N ARG A 27 4.31 -11.69 -1.24
CA ARG A 27 5.74 -12.05 -1.15
C ARG A 27 6.52 -11.47 -2.32
N SER A 28 7.84 -11.41 -2.17
CA SER A 28 8.77 -11.00 -3.24
C SER A 28 8.57 -9.57 -3.75
N VAL A 29 8.11 -8.66 -2.88
CA VAL A 29 7.85 -7.23 -3.19
C VAL A 29 9.01 -6.30 -2.79
N GLY A 30 10.13 -6.86 -2.35
CA GLY A 30 11.28 -6.08 -1.87
C GLY A 30 12.04 -5.33 -2.98
N ALA A 31 11.95 -5.81 -4.22
CA ALA A 31 12.47 -5.10 -5.39
C ALA A 31 11.31 -4.57 -6.22
N TYR A 32 11.45 -3.35 -6.74
CA TYR A 32 10.46 -2.67 -7.60
C TYR A 32 9.06 -2.45 -6.99
N GLY A 33 8.83 -2.81 -5.72
CA GLY A 33 7.58 -2.54 -5.02
C GLY A 33 7.45 -1.08 -4.59
N PHE A 34 8.09 -0.71 -3.49
CA PHE A 34 7.97 0.65 -2.94
C PHE A 34 8.52 1.74 -3.87
N VAL A 35 9.60 1.46 -4.58
CA VAL A 35 10.22 2.41 -5.53
C VAL A 35 9.32 2.78 -6.70
N MET A 36 8.34 1.93 -7.05
CA MET A 36 7.32 2.22 -8.08
C MET A 36 5.98 2.68 -7.48
N ASN A 37 5.91 2.87 -6.15
CA ASN A 37 4.72 3.33 -5.47
C ASN A 37 4.36 4.78 -5.87
N SER A 38 3.07 5.07 -6.01
CA SER A 38 2.55 6.39 -6.40
C SER A 38 1.42 6.83 -5.47
N ASN A 39 1.02 8.09 -5.61
CA ASN A 39 -0.14 8.65 -4.92
C ASN A 39 -1.41 8.58 -5.77
N TYR A 40 -1.46 7.66 -6.73
CA TYR A 40 -2.62 7.48 -7.61
C TYR A 40 -3.89 7.23 -6.78
N ASN A 41 -5.00 7.84 -7.20
CA ASN A 41 -6.26 7.93 -6.46
C ASN A 41 -6.14 8.59 -5.08
N THR A 42 -5.23 9.56 -4.94
CA THR A 42 -5.05 10.33 -3.70
C THR A 42 -4.77 9.44 -2.48
N ARG A 43 -4.14 8.27 -2.72
CA ARG A 43 -3.76 7.35 -1.66
C ARG A 43 -2.39 7.73 -1.11
N CYS A 44 -2.30 7.80 0.21
CA CYS A 44 -1.01 7.94 0.88
C CYS A 44 -0.18 6.67 0.63
N ARG A 45 1.12 6.85 0.37
CA ARG A 45 2.05 5.72 0.27
C ARG A 45 2.06 4.96 1.61
N ALA A 46 2.18 3.63 1.51
CA ALA A 46 2.30 2.77 2.68
C ALA A 46 3.55 3.11 3.51
N ALA A 47 3.55 2.72 4.78
CA ALA A 47 4.78 2.73 5.57
C ALA A 47 5.69 1.57 5.13
N GLU A 48 7.01 1.78 5.22
CA GLU A 48 8.00 0.70 5.18
C GLU A 48 8.58 0.48 6.58
N VAL A 49 8.72 -0.78 6.94
CA VAL A 49 9.25 -1.21 8.23
C VAL A 49 10.40 -2.17 7.97
N LEU A 50 11.55 -1.85 8.53
CA LEU A 50 12.69 -2.76 8.62
C LEU A 50 12.53 -3.58 9.91
N ALA A 51 12.46 -4.90 9.77
CA ALA A 51 12.37 -5.82 10.88
C ALA A 51 13.69 -6.59 11.04
N ASP A 52 14.24 -6.60 12.25
CA ASP A 52 15.36 -7.44 12.65
C ASP A 52 15.03 -8.14 13.98
N ARG A 53 14.93 -9.48 13.93
CA ARG A 53 14.50 -10.32 15.06
C ARG A 53 13.20 -9.82 15.69
N SER A 54 13.28 -9.29 16.92
CA SER A 54 12.15 -8.76 17.69
C SER A 54 11.98 -7.24 17.57
N VAL A 55 12.78 -6.59 16.75
CA VAL A 55 12.77 -5.14 16.55
C VAL A 55 12.13 -4.82 15.20
N ALA A 56 11.18 -3.89 15.20
CA ALA A 56 10.56 -3.34 14.01
C ALA A 56 10.69 -1.82 14.03
N GLN A 57 11.34 -1.25 13.02
CA GLN A 57 11.59 0.18 12.90
C GLN A 57 11.02 0.71 11.58
N ALA A 58 10.32 1.83 11.63
CA ALA A 58 9.84 2.48 10.42
C ALA A 58 11.03 3.06 9.64
N SER A 59 11.35 2.46 8.49
CA SER A 59 12.33 3.01 7.55
C SER A 59 11.70 4.14 6.72
N HIS A 60 10.40 4.04 6.45
CA HIS A 60 9.62 5.11 5.82
C HIS A 60 8.26 5.25 6.50
N ARG A 61 7.95 6.42 7.07
CA ARG A 61 6.64 6.68 7.68
C ARG A 61 5.55 6.84 6.63
N ARG A 62 4.33 6.38 6.92
CA ARG A 62 3.16 6.78 6.14
C ARG A 62 2.91 8.28 6.37
N LYS A 63 2.80 9.04 5.28
CA LYS A 63 2.43 10.46 5.34
C LYS A 63 0.92 10.63 5.52
N PRO A 64 0.47 11.66 6.25
CA PRO A 64 -0.95 11.98 6.36
C PRO A 64 -1.48 12.61 5.05
N PRO A 65 -2.79 12.51 4.77
CA PRO A 65 -3.38 13.02 3.52
C PRO A 65 -3.04 14.48 3.14
N PRO A 66 -2.96 15.45 4.07
CA PRO A 66 -2.60 16.83 3.70
C PRO A 66 -1.21 16.95 3.07
N GLU A 67 -0.25 16.11 3.46
CA GLU A 67 1.10 16.13 2.85
C GLU A 67 1.10 15.73 1.37
N LEU A 68 0.03 15.11 0.85
CA LEU A 68 -0.10 14.80 -0.58
C LEU A 68 -0.14 16.06 -1.45
N PHE A 69 -0.60 17.18 -0.88
CA PHE A 69 -0.83 18.43 -1.59
C PHE A 69 0.11 19.55 -1.13
N ALA A 70 1.12 19.23 -0.31
CA ALA A 70 1.99 20.23 0.30
C ALA A 70 2.78 21.09 -0.73
N GLY A 71 2.96 20.60 -1.95
CA GLY A 71 3.59 21.32 -3.06
C GLY A 71 2.61 21.89 -4.09
N VAL A 72 1.30 21.88 -3.79
CA VAL A 72 0.25 22.36 -4.69
C VAL A 72 -0.26 23.70 -4.18
N SER A 73 -0.42 24.66 -5.08
CA SER A 73 -1.05 25.95 -4.78
C SER A 73 -2.24 26.16 -5.71
N LEU A 74 -3.28 26.79 -5.18
CA LEU A 74 -4.39 27.25 -6.00
C LEU A 74 -3.98 28.54 -6.70
N GLN A 75 -4.51 28.76 -7.90
CA GLN A 75 -4.34 30.05 -8.57
C GLN A 75 -5.09 31.12 -7.76
N PRO A 76 -4.52 32.34 -7.63
CA PRO A 76 -5.26 33.47 -7.07
C PRO A 76 -6.51 33.78 -7.90
N ASP A 77 -7.54 34.30 -7.23
CA ASP A 77 -8.77 34.79 -7.87
C ASP A 77 -8.51 35.98 -8.82
#